data_AF-A0A938SFW0-F1
#
_entry.id   AF-A0A938SFW0-F1
#
_cell.length_a   1.000
_cell.length_b   1.000
_cell.length_c   1.000
_cell.angle_alpha   90.00
_cell.angle_beta   90.00
_cell.angle_gamma   90.00
#
_symmetry.space_group_name_H-M   'P 1'
#
loop_
_entity.id
_entity.type
_entity.pdbx_description
1 polymer ?
#
loop_
_entity_poly.entity_id
_entity_poly.type
_entity_poly.pdbx_seq_one_letter_code
_entity_poly.pdbx_strand_id
1 'polypeptide(L)'
;MIVVAVIAILLALLLPALIAAREKGRRATCTSNLKQIGLAIQLYADTYDPYFPWTYDLGNSSAIEDSDDITTLYPRFITDSKGGRAVFQCPSTTNKVLTGSDLRDNARGGRVGTRGMSYEYYAFYKGAGLT
;
A
#
# COMPACT_ATOMS: atom_id res chain seq x y z
N MET A 1 13.66 -17.91 -44.70
CA MET A 1 14.65 -17.85 -43.60
C MET A 1 14.92 -16.43 -43.10
N ILE A 2 15.06 -15.43 -43.97
CA ILE A 2 15.45 -14.04 -43.60
C ILE A 2 14.46 -13.35 -42.65
N VAL A 3 13.14 -13.50 -42.87
CA VAL A 3 12.11 -12.80 -42.09
C VAL A 3 12.19 -13.14 -40.60
N VAL A 4 12.46 -14.40 -40.26
CA VAL A 4 12.54 -14.86 -38.87
C VAL A 4 13.74 -14.20 -38.16
N ALA A 5 14.85 -14.00 -38.86
CA ALA A 5 16.05 -13.37 -38.30
C ALA A 5 15.81 -11.89 -37.93
N VAL A 6 15.10 -11.15 -38.78
CA VAL A 6 14.80 -9.72 -38.51
C VAL A 6 13.83 -9.57 -37.34
N ILE A 7 12.78 -10.40 -37.26
CA ILE A 7 11.84 -10.38 -36.12
C ILE A 7 12.55 -10.66 -34.80
N ALA A 8 13.50 -11.61 -34.78
CA ALA A 8 14.27 -11.94 -33.58
C ALA A 8 15.10 -10.76 -33.06
N ILE A 9 15.75 -9.99 -33.94
CA ILE A 9 16.55 -8.81 -33.57
C ILE A 9 15.66 -7.72 -32.97
N LEU A 10 14.50 -7.46 -33.59
CA LEU A 10 13.55 -6.46 -33.09
C LEU A 10 13.04 -6.82 -31.69
N LEU A 11 12.65 -8.08 -31.46
CA LEU A 11 12.19 -8.54 -30.15
C LEU A 11 13.29 -8.50 -29.08
N ALA A 12 14.54 -8.82 -29.45
CA ALA A 12 15.67 -8.75 -28.53
C ALA A 12 15.91 -7.33 -27.99
N LEU A 13 15.68 -6.29 -28.81
CA LEU A 13 15.78 -4.89 -28.39
C LEU A 13 14.57 -4.43 -27.56
N LEU A 14 13.39 -5.00 -27.80
CA LEU A 14 12.14 -4.65 -27.11
C LEU A 14 12.02 -5.29 -25.72
N LEU A 15 12.58 -6.49 -25.52
CA LEU A 15 12.47 -7.23 -24.25
C LEU A 15 12.99 -6.47 -23.02
N PRO A 16 14.19 -5.84 -23.01
CA PRO A 16 14.65 -5.09 -21.85
C PRO A 16 13.77 -3.87 -21.55
N ALA A 17 13.25 -3.20 -22.59
CA ALA A 17 12.36 -2.05 -22.43
C ALA A 17 11.01 -2.44 -21.80
N LEU A 18 10.49 -3.62 -22.14
CA LEU A 18 9.22 -4.12 -21.61
C LEU A 18 9.28 -4.40 -20.09
N ILE A 19 10.41 -4.90 -19.60
CA ILE A 19 10.60 -5.16 -18.15
C ILE A 19 10.56 -3.84 -17.38
N ALA A 20 11.27 -2.81 -17.86
CA ALA A 20 11.26 -1.48 -17.26
C ALA A 20 9.86 -0.85 -17.30
N ALA A 21 9.13 -1.00 -18.40
CA ALA A 21 7.76 -0.50 -18.54
C ALA A 21 6.80 -1.17 -17.55
N ARG A 22 6.91 -2.50 -17.37
CA ARG A 22 6.08 -3.26 -16.42
C ARG A 22 6.32 -2.81 -14.97
N GLU A 23 7.57 -2.60 -14.59
CA GLU A 23 7.92 -2.13 -13.25
C GLU A 23 7.40 -0.70 -13.00
N LYS A 24 7.51 0.19 -14.00
CA LYS A 24 6.88 1.53 -13.94
C LYS A 24 5.36 1.43 -13.77
N GLY A 25 4.71 0.51 -14.48
CA GLY A 25 3.28 0.25 -14.35
C GLY A 25 2.90 -0.17 -12.93
N ARG A 26 3.63 -1.12 -12.34
CA ARG A 26 3.39 -1.56 -10.95
C ARG A 26 3.56 -0.40 -9.96
N ARG A 27 4.62 0.40 -10.11
CA ARG A 27 4.85 1.58 -9.27
C ARG A 27 3.72 2.59 -9.38
N ALA A 28 3.24 2.86 -10.59
CA ALA A 28 2.11 3.76 -10.82
C ALA A 28 0.85 3.27 -10.09
N THR A 29 0.56 1.96 -10.12
CA THR A 29 -0.53 1.37 -9.33
C THR A 29 -0.30 1.58 -7.83
N CYS A 30 0.90 1.30 -7.32
CA CYS A 30 1.17 1.47 -5.89
C CYS A 30 1.01 2.92 -5.43
N THR A 31 1.42 3.91 -6.24
CA THR A 31 1.20 5.34 -5.96
C THR A 31 -0.27 5.72 -6.03
N SER A 32 -1.03 5.18 -6.97
CA SER A 32 -2.48 5.41 -7.07
C SER A 32 -3.21 4.90 -5.82
N ASN A 33 -2.86 3.70 -5.35
CA ASN A 33 -3.39 3.13 -4.13
C ASN A 33 -3.08 4.00 -2.90
N LEU A 34 -1.84 4.49 -2.76
CA LEU A 34 -1.46 5.41 -1.68
C LEU A 34 -2.27 6.71 -1.70
N LYS A 35 -2.54 7.26 -2.88
CA LYS A 35 -3.39 8.45 -3.01
C LYS A 35 -4.83 8.17 -2.54
N GLN A 36 -5.39 7.00 -2.86
CA GLN A 36 -6.71 6.60 -2.38
C GLN A 36 -6.74 6.48 -0.86
N ILE A 37 -5.69 5.90 -0.25
CA ILE A 37 -5.56 5.81 1.20
C ILE A 37 -5.45 7.20 1.84
N GLY A 38 -4.61 8.09 1.30
CA GLY A 38 -4.45 9.46 1.79
C GLY A 38 -5.76 10.27 1.73
N LEU A 39 -6.51 10.15 0.64
CA LEU A 39 -7.84 10.77 0.53
C LEU A 39 -8.82 10.20 1.56
N ALA A 40 -8.81 8.89 1.79
CA ALA A 40 -9.67 8.27 2.80
C ALA A 40 -9.33 8.72 4.22
N ILE A 41 -8.04 8.90 4.53
CA ILE A 41 -7.59 9.46 5.81
C ILE A 41 -8.10 10.89 5.99
N GLN A 42 -8.00 11.72 4.94
CA GLN A 42 -8.51 13.08 4.98
C GLN A 42 -10.02 13.11 5.22
N LEU A 43 -10.79 12.29 4.49
CA LEU A 43 -12.24 12.17 4.68
C LEU A 43 -12.61 11.66 6.09
N TYR A 44 -11.81 10.75 6.64
CA TYR A 44 -11.97 10.28 8.02
C TYR A 44 -11.75 11.42 9.01
N ALA A 45 -10.66 12.17 8.88
CA ALA A 45 -10.34 13.30 9.74
C ALA A 45 -11.43 14.40 9.68
N ASP A 46 -11.95 14.69 8.49
CA ASP A 46 -13.06 15.64 8.30
C ASP A 46 -14.36 15.18 8.98
N THR A 47 -14.58 13.86 9.10
CA THR A 47 -15.80 13.28 9.69
C THR A 47 -15.71 13.15 11.22
N TYR A 48 -14.51 12.89 11.75
CA TYR A 48 -14.30 12.48 13.15
C TYR A 48 -13.34 13.39 13.94
N ASP A 49 -13.09 14.62 13.47
CA ASP A 49 -12.47 15.79 14.13
C ASP A 49 -11.75 15.54 15.49
N PRO A 50 -10.43 15.75 15.66
CA PRO A 50 -9.28 15.74 14.75
C PRO A 50 -8.44 14.47 14.99
N TYR A 51 -9.09 13.31 15.08
CA TYR A 51 -8.39 12.05 15.29
C TYR A 51 -8.02 11.45 13.93
N PHE A 52 -6.74 11.13 13.74
CA PHE A 52 -6.32 10.25 12.65
C PHE A 52 -6.82 8.82 12.94
N PRO A 53 -6.85 7.92 11.93
CA PRO A 53 -7.04 6.49 12.18
C PRO A 53 -6.15 6.03 13.33
N TRP A 54 -6.72 5.23 14.22
CA TRP A 54 -6.08 4.85 15.49
C TRP A 54 -4.70 4.27 15.24
N THR A 55 -3.66 4.91 15.76
CA THR A 55 -2.37 4.27 16.00
C THR A 55 -2.30 3.98 17.49
N TYR A 56 -2.14 2.72 17.88
CA TYR A 56 -2.24 2.27 19.27
C TYR A 56 -1.04 2.61 20.15
N ASP A 57 -0.10 3.49 19.75
CA ASP A 57 1.08 3.75 20.60
C ASP A 57 1.61 5.20 20.59
N LEU A 58 1.27 5.93 21.64
CA LEU A 58 2.02 7.10 22.11
C LEU A 58 2.19 7.07 23.65
N GLY A 59 2.23 5.89 24.28
CA GLY A 59 2.28 5.91 25.75
C GLY A 59 2.43 4.61 26.53
N ASN A 60 2.64 3.45 25.92
CA ASN A 60 2.88 2.24 26.71
C ASN A 60 3.94 1.34 26.07
N SER A 61 5.20 1.56 26.49
CA SER A 61 6.42 0.94 25.98
C SER A 61 6.60 -0.56 26.28
N SER A 62 5.51 -1.31 26.44
CA SER A 62 5.52 -2.78 26.56
C SER A 62 4.89 -3.49 25.36
N ALA A 63 4.34 -2.74 24.41
CA ALA A 63 4.03 -3.22 23.07
C ALA A 63 4.48 -2.16 22.06
N ILE A 64 5.79 -2.13 21.76
CA ILE A 64 6.30 -1.55 20.51
C ILE A 64 5.75 -2.44 19.38
N GLU A 65 4.48 -2.29 19.07
CA GLU A 65 3.95 -2.73 17.79
C GLU A 65 3.60 -1.43 17.07
N ASP A 66 4.48 -1.07 16.12
CA ASP A 66 4.28 0.02 15.16
C ASP A 66 2.90 -0.10 14.56
N SER A 67 1.98 0.69 15.09
CA SER A 67 0.58 0.51 14.83
C SER A 67 0.16 1.19 13.53
N ASP A 68 0.30 0.47 12.43
CA ASP A 68 -0.24 0.90 11.15
C ASP A 68 -1.76 0.57 11.04
N ASP A 69 -2.53 0.60 12.13
CA ASP A 69 -3.91 0.11 12.12
C ASP A 69 -4.86 1.03 11.34
N ILE A 70 -5.31 0.54 10.19
CA ILE A 70 -6.17 1.27 9.28
C ILE A 70 -7.54 0.59 9.12
N THR A 71 -7.87 -0.33 10.03
CA THR A 71 -9.16 -1.04 10.03
C THR A 71 -10.36 -0.09 10.02
N THR A 72 -10.22 1.12 10.57
CA THR A 72 -11.27 2.15 10.62
C THR A 72 -11.61 2.76 9.25
N LEU A 73 -10.66 2.76 8.29
CA LEU A 73 -10.90 3.26 6.93
C LEU A 73 -11.69 2.27 6.07
N TYR A 74 -11.68 0.99 6.43
CA TYR A 74 -12.34 -0.07 5.67
C TYR A 74 -13.53 -0.67 6.44
N PRO A 75 -14.71 -0.87 5.83
CA PRO A 75 -15.08 -0.59 4.44
C PRO A 75 -15.66 0.81 4.22
N ARG A 76 -15.63 1.70 5.21
CA ARG A 76 -16.45 2.92 5.17
C ARG A 76 -15.90 4.01 4.24
N PHE A 77 -14.58 4.19 4.19
CA PHE A 77 -13.91 5.25 3.43
C PHE A 77 -13.20 4.72 2.18
N ILE A 78 -12.79 3.45 2.21
CA ILE A 78 -12.19 2.75 1.08
C ILE A 78 -13.08 1.55 0.74
N THR A 79 -13.65 1.55 -0.46
CA THR A 79 -14.26 0.37 -1.04
C THR A 79 -13.68 0.12 -2.43
N ASP A 80 -13.36 -1.13 -2.72
CA ASP A 80 -13.04 -1.60 -4.05
C ASP A 80 -14.13 -2.59 -4.46
N SER A 81 -14.59 -2.41 -5.69
CA SER A 81 -15.39 -3.32 -6.53
C SER A 81 -15.06 -4.82 -6.40
N LYS A 82 -13.89 -5.21 -5.89
CA LYS A 82 -13.45 -6.62 -5.71
C LYS A 82 -13.43 -7.13 -4.27
N GLY A 83 -14.06 -6.45 -3.32
CA GLY A 83 -13.99 -6.82 -1.89
C GLY A 83 -12.92 -6.05 -1.11
N GLY A 84 -12.67 -4.82 -1.55
CA GLY A 84 -12.35 -3.73 -0.62
C GLY A 84 -10.90 -3.50 -0.22
N ARG A 85 -10.10 -4.57 -0.12
CA ARG A 85 -8.80 -4.51 0.57
C ARG A 85 -7.58 -4.59 -0.33
N ALA A 86 -7.79 -4.71 -1.65
CA ALA A 86 -6.71 -4.74 -2.62
C ALA A 86 -5.92 -3.43 -2.67
N VAL A 87 -6.55 -2.31 -2.30
CA VAL A 87 -5.90 -0.99 -2.22
C VAL A 87 -4.73 -0.99 -1.22
N PHE A 88 -4.80 -1.79 -0.16
CA PHE A 88 -3.73 -1.91 0.85
C PHE A 88 -2.56 -2.81 0.41
N GLN A 89 -2.65 -3.42 -0.77
CA GLN A 89 -1.61 -4.25 -1.36
C GLN A 89 -0.94 -3.57 -2.55
N CYS A 90 0.38 -3.39 -2.48
CA CYS A 90 1.16 -2.90 -3.61
C CYS A 90 1.55 -4.09 -4.52
N PRO A 91 1.26 -4.08 -5.83
CA PRO A 91 1.63 -5.15 -6.76
C PRO A 91 3.15 -5.36 -6.94
N SER A 92 3.99 -4.47 -6.41
CA SER A 92 5.45 -4.69 -6.33
C SER A 92 5.88 -5.51 -5.11
N THR A 93 4.96 -5.80 -4.18
CA THR A 93 5.18 -6.68 -3.03
C THR A 93 4.49 -8.02 -3.23
N THR A 94 4.85 -9.01 -2.42
CA THR A 94 4.18 -10.31 -2.39
C THR A 94 3.26 -10.49 -1.18
N ASN A 95 2.95 -9.38 -0.48
CA ASN A 95 2.17 -9.36 0.76
C ASN A 95 0.71 -9.73 0.49
N LYS A 96 -0.01 -10.18 1.53
CA LYS A 96 -1.39 -10.62 1.40
C LYS A 96 -2.28 -9.95 2.45
N VAL A 97 -3.35 -9.31 1.98
CA VAL A 97 -4.39 -8.69 2.80
C VAL A 97 -5.70 -9.46 2.56
N LEU A 98 -5.95 -10.47 3.39
CA LEU A 98 -7.04 -11.46 3.23
C LEU A 98 -8.15 -11.28 4.26
N THR A 99 -7.84 -10.86 5.48
CA THR A 99 -8.78 -10.64 6.60
C THR A 99 -8.70 -9.18 7.10
N GLY A 100 -9.69 -8.73 7.88
CA GLY A 100 -9.65 -7.39 8.48
C GLY A 100 -8.47 -7.22 9.44
N SER A 101 -8.01 -8.32 10.06
CA SER A 101 -6.81 -8.33 10.91
C SER A 101 -5.53 -7.98 10.14
N ASP A 102 -5.47 -8.20 8.83
CA ASP A 102 -4.29 -7.85 8.02
C ASP A 102 -4.20 -6.34 7.73
N LEU A 103 -5.21 -5.56 8.16
CA LEU A 103 -5.20 -4.09 8.11
C LEU A 103 -4.70 -3.45 9.41
N ARG A 104 -4.38 -4.27 10.43
CA ARG A 104 -3.96 -3.78 11.74
C ARG A 104 -2.47 -3.44 11.81
N ASP A 105 -1.70 -3.96 10.86
CA ASP A 105 -0.25 -3.86 10.82
C ASP A 105 0.25 -4.05 9.38
N ASN A 106 1.45 -3.54 9.11
CA ASN A 106 2.17 -3.82 7.89
C ASN A 106 2.70 -5.27 7.87
N ALA A 107 3.10 -5.72 6.69
CA ALA A 107 3.67 -7.04 6.53
C ALA A 107 5.11 -7.06 7.08
N ARG A 108 5.34 -7.78 8.19
CA ARG A 108 6.66 -7.90 8.86
C ARG A 108 7.82 -8.32 7.95
N GLY A 109 7.53 -8.98 6.82
CA GLY A 109 8.52 -9.40 5.82
C GLY A 109 8.85 -8.35 4.76
N GLY A 110 8.29 -7.13 4.86
CA GLY A 110 8.49 -6.06 3.89
C GLY A 110 7.95 -6.45 2.50
N ARG A 111 8.84 -6.76 1.55
CA ARG A 111 8.45 -7.24 0.19
C ARG A 111 8.18 -8.74 0.13
N VAL A 112 8.59 -9.48 1.16
CA VAL A 112 8.51 -10.95 1.25
C VAL A 112 7.12 -11.32 1.75
N GLY A 113 6.45 -12.22 1.04
CA GLY A 113 5.00 -12.43 1.05
C GLY A 113 4.40 -12.92 2.35
N THR A 114 4.37 -12.01 3.31
CA THR A 114 3.83 -12.16 4.64
C THR A 114 2.42 -11.55 4.68
N ARG A 115 1.70 -11.83 5.76
CA ARG A 115 0.38 -11.24 5.99
C ARG A 115 0.56 -9.81 6.50
N GLY A 116 -0.30 -8.91 6.06
CA GLY A 116 -0.25 -7.49 6.44
C GLY A 116 -0.24 -6.57 5.24
N MET A 117 -0.33 -5.27 5.51
CA MET A 117 -0.34 -4.24 4.47
C MET A 117 1.02 -4.07 3.80
N SER A 118 1.01 -3.52 2.59
CA SER A 118 2.24 -3.19 1.85
C SER A 118 2.76 -1.79 2.12
N TYR A 119 1.98 -0.97 2.82
CA TYR A 119 2.24 0.43 3.06
C TYR A 119 2.35 0.65 4.57
N GLU A 120 3.29 1.49 4.93
CA GLU A 120 3.56 1.91 6.30
C GLU A 120 2.92 3.28 6.53
N TYR A 121 2.33 3.49 7.71
CA TYR A 121 1.54 4.68 7.99
C TYR A 121 1.84 5.25 9.37
N TYR A 122 2.52 6.39 9.38
CA TYR A 122 2.79 7.14 10.59
C TYR A 122 1.71 8.22 10.80
N ALA A 123 0.81 8.01 11.77
CA ALA A 123 -0.08 9.08 12.21
C ALA A 123 0.65 10.04 13.16
N PHE A 124 0.66 11.32 12.82
CA PHE A 124 1.18 12.37 13.70
C PHE A 124 0.02 13.08 14.38
N TYR A 125 0.00 13.07 15.72
CA TYR A 125 -0.96 13.85 16.49
C TYR A 125 -0.45 15.28 16.65
N LYS A 126 -1.37 16.26 16.64
CA LYS A 126 -1.10 17.71 16.76
C LYS A 126 -0.33 18.14 18.03
N GLY A 127 -0.03 17.21 18.95
CA GLY A 127 0.78 17.43 20.16
C GLY A 127 2.20 16.84 20.11
N ALA A 128 2.55 16.04 19.09
CA ALA A 128 3.91 15.56 18.88
C ALA A 128 4.64 16.61 18.02
N GLY A 129 5.38 17.51 18.66
CA GLY A 129 6.05 18.64 18.03
C GLY A 129 6.92 18.22 16.84
N LEU A 130 6.51 18.66 15.65
CA LEU A 130 7.38 18.84 14.50
C LEU A 130 7.74 20.33 14.46
N THR A 131 8.77 20.70 15.24
CA THR A 131 9.56 21.92 14.99
C THR A 131 10.80 21.55 14.21
#